data_AF-A0A0M0BSM0-F1
#
_entry.id   AF-A0A0M0BSM0-F1
#
_cell.length_a   1.000
_cell.length_b   1.000
_cell.length_c   1.000
_cell.angle_alpha   90.00
_cell.angle_beta   90.00
_cell.angle_gamma   90.00
#
_symmetry.space_group_name_H-M   'P 1'
#
loop_
_entity.id
_entity.type
_entity.pdbx_description
1 polymer ?
#
loop_
_entity_poly.entity_id
_entity_poly.type
_entity_poly.pdbx_seq_one_letter_code
_entity_poly.pdbx_strand_id
1 'polypeptide(L)'
;MSNIAKNISPESFEPFEIVDSYIKKWGKTRNWLNTLSSREKLIPRPIRQPRVSLLFQQNHKRGKIAFHRQGSVVFYPKGTGKYLEEIIHLHDVQGLSYRKIREKLKGKLDGLNRMVDASLIQDKRVKDAGFFYNYRAAIKLLVKFNVLDKIPESSNQWKGLYEKRVKYGREYYDAVEKMRRSLEEDNIPAYDIAKNKRDNLGEQLDFIHAVMETVIKHTLKFLETKYPKGSYMKDWFEAVKEVEKEG
;
A
#
# COMPACT_ATOMS: atom_id res chain seq x y z
N MET A 1 -6.11 5.21 18.89
CA MET A 1 -6.64 5.40 17.52
C MET A 1 -7.05 4.05 16.95
N SER A 2 -8.23 3.97 16.32
CA SER A 2 -8.73 2.76 15.68
C SER A 2 -7.73 2.26 14.63
N ASN A 3 -7.54 0.96 14.60
CA ASN A 3 -6.49 0.25 13.89
C ASN A 3 -6.82 0.25 12.38
N ILE A 4 -6.56 1.38 11.68
CA ILE A 4 -6.88 1.55 10.25
C ILE A 4 -6.14 0.51 9.38
N ALA A 5 -5.08 -0.11 9.90
CA ALA A 5 -4.39 -1.23 9.27
C ALA A 5 -5.21 -2.54 9.19
N LYS A 6 -6.38 -2.64 9.84
CA LYS A 6 -7.26 -3.83 9.79
C LYS A 6 -8.08 -3.96 8.50
N ASN A 7 -8.06 -2.99 7.59
CA ASN A 7 -8.88 -3.01 6.37
C ASN A 7 -8.07 -3.33 5.09
N ILE A 8 -7.07 -4.19 5.19
CA ILE A 8 -6.57 -4.90 4.02
C ILE A 8 -7.34 -6.21 3.98
N SER A 9 -8.51 -6.26 3.32
CA SER A 9 -9.30 -7.50 3.26
C SER A 9 -8.53 -8.56 2.47
N PRO A 10 -7.94 -9.57 3.12
CA PRO A 10 -7.21 -10.64 2.44
C PRO A 10 -8.20 -11.60 1.74
N GLU A 11 -9.48 -11.50 2.05
CA GLU A 11 -10.55 -12.42 1.63
C GLU A 11 -10.84 -12.36 0.13
N SER A 12 -10.52 -11.23 -0.50
CA SER A 12 -10.64 -11.03 -1.95
C SER A 12 -9.40 -11.51 -2.72
N PHE A 13 -8.42 -12.09 -2.02
CA PHE A 13 -7.19 -12.61 -2.59
C PHE A 13 -6.96 -14.07 -2.20
N GLU A 14 -6.36 -14.83 -3.11
CA GLU A 14 -5.91 -16.19 -2.85
C GLU A 14 -4.38 -16.24 -2.72
N PRO A 15 -3.85 -16.94 -1.70
CA PRO A 15 -2.41 -17.13 -1.56
C PRO A 15 -1.86 -17.99 -2.69
N PHE A 16 -0.58 -17.79 -2.99
CA PHE A 16 0.09 -18.47 -4.10
C PHE A 16 0.02 -20.00 -4.01
N GLU A 17 0.00 -20.59 -2.81
CA GLU A 17 -0.13 -22.03 -2.62
C GLU A 17 -1.40 -22.59 -3.28
N ILE A 18 -2.51 -21.84 -3.25
CA ILE A 18 -3.75 -22.22 -3.92
C ILE A 18 -3.55 -22.19 -5.44
N VAL A 19 -3.00 -21.11 -5.98
CA VAL A 19 -2.71 -20.98 -7.43
C VAL A 19 -1.72 -22.05 -7.91
N ASP A 20 -0.69 -22.34 -7.11
CA ASP A 20 0.32 -23.37 -7.38
C ASP A 20 -0.33 -24.75 -7.48
N SER A 21 -1.34 -25.04 -6.65
CA SER A 21 -2.10 -26.29 -6.72
C SER A 21 -2.88 -26.43 -8.04
N TYR A 22 -3.53 -25.35 -8.51
CA TYR A 22 -4.26 -25.35 -9.79
C TYR A 22 -3.31 -25.61 -10.96
N ILE A 23 -2.15 -24.94 -11.03
CA ILE A 23 -1.23 -25.13 -12.16
C ILE A 23 -0.54 -26.50 -12.11
N LYS A 24 -0.21 -27.02 -10.92
CA LYS A 24 0.40 -28.35 -10.75
C LYS A 24 -0.53 -29.48 -11.19
N LYS A 25 -1.83 -29.36 -10.90
CA LYS A 25 -2.87 -30.31 -11.37
C LYS A 25 -2.85 -30.49 -12.89
N TRP A 26 -2.44 -29.47 -13.64
CA TRP A 26 -2.36 -29.49 -15.10
C TRP A 26 -0.93 -29.66 -15.64
N GLY A 27 0.04 -30.06 -14.79
CA GLY A 27 1.43 -30.23 -15.21
C GLY A 27 2.13 -28.93 -15.60
N LYS A 28 1.60 -27.76 -15.19
CA LYS A 28 2.17 -26.45 -15.48
C LYS A 28 3.16 -26.02 -14.40
N THR A 29 4.06 -25.11 -14.78
CA THR A 29 5.16 -24.65 -13.92
C THR A 29 5.01 -23.19 -13.53
N ARG A 30 5.81 -22.76 -12.54
CA ARG A 30 5.93 -21.34 -12.16
C ARG A 30 6.42 -20.46 -13.32
N ASN A 31 7.26 -21.00 -14.20
CA ASN A 31 7.75 -20.27 -15.39
C ASN A 31 6.61 -19.99 -16.37
N TRP A 32 5.69 -20.94 -16.54
CA TRP A 32 4.49 -20.74 -17.34
C TRP A 32 3.60 -19.63 -16.73
N LEU A 33 3.37 -19.66 -15.42
CA LEU A 33 2.61 -18.60 -14.72
C LEU A 33 3.28 -17.21 -14.86
N ASN A 34 4.60 -17.15 -14.73
CA ASN A 34 5.36 -15.93 -14.95
C ASN A 34 5.24 -15.44 -16.40
N THR A 35 5.21 -16.34 -17.37
CA THR A 35 5.02 -16.02 -18.79
C THR A 35 3.63 -15.42 -19.04
N LEU A 36 2.60 -16.01 -18.43
CA LEU A 36 1.24 -15.49 -18.50
C LEU A 36 1.09 -14.09 -17.91
N SER A 37 1.72 -13.80 -16.77
CA SER A 37 1.60 -12.50 -16.11
C SER A 37 2.46 -11.40 -16.76
N SER A 38 3.63 -11.74 -17.30
CA SER A 38 4.59 -10.74 -17.79
C SER A 38 4.54 -10.54 -19.30
N ARG A 39 4.78 -11.60 -20.07
CA ARG A 39 4.89 -11.58 -21.53
C ARG A 39 3.52 -11.58 -22.17
N GLU A 40 2.69 -12.54 -21.79
CA GLU A 40 1.37 -12.72 -22.39
C GLU A 40 0.29 -11.88 -21.74
N LYS A 41 0.58 -11.19 -20.63
CA LYS A 41 -0.35 -10.29 -19.91
C LYS A 41 -1.78 -10.85 -19.85
N LEU A 42 -1.89 -12.16 -19.63
CA LEU A 42 -3.12 -12.94 -19.67
C LEU A 42 -3.72 -13.08 -18.28
N ILE A 43 -2.93 -12.85 -17.24
CA ILE A 43 -3.35 -12.76 -15.85
C ILE A 43 -2.80 -11.44 -15.25
N PRO A 44 -3.41 -10.92 -14.18
CA PRO A 44 -2.88 -9.77 -13.47
C PRO A 44 -1.49 -10.05 -12.90
N ARG A 45 -0.72 -8.98 -12.66
CA ARG A 45 0.51 -9.10 -11.87
C ARG A 45 0.13 -9.47 -10.42
N PRO A 46 0.84 -10.41 -9.79
CA PRO A 46 0.55 -10.75 -8.41
C PRO A 46 0.91 -9.60 -7.47
N ILE A 47 0.13 -9.49 -6.40
CA ILE A 47 0.45 -8.62 -5.28
C ILE A 47 1.47 -9.33 -4.40
N ARG A 48 2.57 -8.65 -4.08
CA ARG A 48 3.66 -9.19 -3.27
C ARG A 48 3.76 -8.42 -1.96
N GLN A 49 3.45 -9.05 -0.85
CA GLN A 49 3.71 -8.42 0.43
C GLN A 49 5.23 -8.44 0.72
N PRO A 50 5.84 -7.29 1.00
CA PRO A 50 7.26 -7.24 1.32
C PRO A 50 7.55 -8.05 2.59
N ARG A 51 8.71 -8.71 2.62
CA ARG A 51 9.17 -9.61 3.71
C ARG A 51 9.46 -8.91 5.05
N VAL A 52 9.09 -7.64 5.18
CA VAL A 52 9.49 -6.78 6.28
C VAL A 52 8.28 -6.00 6.75
N SER A 53 7.68 -6.44 7.85
CA SER A 53 7.01 -5.52 8.75
C SER A 53 8.07 -4.98 9.72
N LEU A 54 8.12 -3.66 9.87
CA LEU A 54 8.91 -3.03 10.92
C LEU A 54 8.17 -3.28 12.24
N LEU A 55 8.32 -4.48 12.82
CA LEU A 55 7.89 -4.73 14.19
C LEU A 55 8.86 -3.98 15.11
N PHE A 56 8.50 -2.74 15.44
CA PHE A 56 8.97 -2.12 16.67
C PHE A 56 8.39 -2.94 17.83
N GLN A 57 9.04 -4.04 18.20
CA GLN A 57 8.86 -4.56 19.54
C GLN A 57 9.53 -3.56 20.48
N GLN A 58 8.71 -2.82 21.24
CA GLN A 58 9.12 -2.07 22.42
C GLN A 58 9.60 -3.04 23.52
N ASN A 59 10.63 -3.85 23.25
CA ASN A 59 11.32 -4.57 24.30
C ASN A 59 12.46 -3.69 24.79
N HIS A 60 12.14 -2.97 25.87
CA HIS A 60 13.08 -2.28 26.74
C HIS A 60 14.32 -3.14 26.98
N LYS A 61 15.45 -2.79 26.33
CA LYS A 61 16.79 -2.63 26.96
C LYS A 61 17.97 -2.63 25.98
N ARG A 62 17.82 -2.93 24.68
CA ARG A 62 18.92 -2.77 23.69
C ARG A 62 18.31 -2.72 22.28
N GLY A 63 18.42 -1.56 21.61
CA GLY A 63 17.88 -1.35 20.26
C GLY A 63 18.59 -2.23 19.22
N LYS A 64 18.01 -3.38 18.91
CA LYS A 64 18.31 -4.14 17.71
C LYS A 64 17.07 -4.15 16.83
N ILE A 65 17.18 -3.54 15.65
CA ILE A 65 16.24 -3.74 14.55
C ILE A 65 16.42 -5.20 14.12
N ALA A 66 15.48 -6.08 14.50
CA ALA A 66 15.46 -7.45 14.03
C ALA A 66 14.45 -7.55 12.88
N PHE A 67 14.96 -7.76 11.67
CA PHE A 67 14.12 -8.11 10.53
C PHE A 67 13.67 -9.56 10.68
N HIS A 68 12.40 -9.80 11.01
CA HIS A 68 11.83 -11.12 10.88
C HIS A 68 11.60 -11.42 9.39
N ARG A 69 12.41 -12.32 8.83
CA ARG A 69 12.20 -12.86 7.48
C ARG A 69 11.05 -13.87 7.53
N GLN A 70 9.80 -13.43 7.46
CA GLN A 70 8.76 -14.30 6.91
C GLN A 70 8.93 -14.36 5.39
N GLY A 71 8.61 -15.51 4.79
CA GLY A 71 8.62 -15.66 3.33
C GLY A 71 7.79 -14.56 2.67
N SER A 72 8.18 -14.14 1.46
CA SER A 72 7.38 -13.18 0.70
C SER A 72 6.04 -13.84 0.37
N VAL A 73 4.94 -13.32 0.94
CA VAL A 73 3.62 -13.83 0.61
C VAL A 73 3.18 -13.23 -0.72
N VAL A 74 2.76 -14.09 -1.63
CA VAL A 74 2.33 -13.72 -2.97
C VAL A 74 0.83 -14.00 -3.07
N PHE A 75 0.08 -13.00 -3.52
CA PHE A 75 -1.36 -13.03 -3.62
C PHE A 75 -1.80 -12.81 -5.07
N TYR A 76 -2.84 -13.54 -5.45
CA TYR A 76 -3.57 -13.32 -6.70
C TYR A 76 -5.01 -12.91 -6.38
N PRO A 77 -5.69 -12.15 -7.25
CA PRO A 77 -7.12 -11.91 -7.09
C PRO A 77 -7.87 -13.23 -7.00
N LYS A 78 -8.85 -13.29 -6.10
CA LYS A 78 -9.71 -14.46 -5.94
C LYS A 78 -10.29 -14.88 -7.30
N GLY A 79 -10.23 -16.18 -7.59
CA GLY A 79 -10.72 -16.74 -8.86
C GLY A 79 -9.66 -16.83 -9.95
N THR A 80 -8.43 -16.37 -9.70
CA THR A 80 -7.30 -16.55 -10.63
C THR A 80 -7.06 -18.05 -10.93
N GLY A 81 -7.16 -18.93 -9.93
CA GLY A 81 -7.03 -20.38 -10.10
C GLY A 81 -8.01 -20.95 -11.12
N LYS A 82 -9.31 -20.66 -10.98
CA LYS A 82 -10.35 -21.09 -11.95
C LYS A 82 -10.13 -20.48 -13.33
N TYR A 83 -9.73 -19.22 -13.38
CA TYR A 83 -9.41 -18.54 -14.63
C TYR A 83 -8.20 -19.16 -15.36
N LEU A 84 -7.19 -19.64 -14.61
CA LEU A 84 -6.06 -20.39 -15.16
C LEU A 84 -6.50 -21.74 -15.75
N GLU A 85 -7.43 -22.45 -15.11
CA GLU A 85 -7.97 -23.70 -15.68
C GLU A 85 -8.62 -23.45 -17.06
N GLU A 86 -9.32 -22.32 -17.23
CA GLU A 86 -9.91 -21.93 -18.51
C GLU A 86 -8.85 -21.58 -19.56
N ILE A 87 -7.80 -20.84 -19.19
CA ILE A 87 -6.66 -20.57 -20.10
C ILE A 87 -6.02 -21.89 -20.56
N ILE A 88 -5.82 -22.83 -19.63
CA ILE A 88 -5.20 -24.13 -19.92
C ILE A 88 -6.09 -24.92 -20.87
N HIS A 89 -7.39 -24.98 -20.61
CA HIS A 89 -8.32 -25.67 -21.51
C HIS A 89 -8.30 -25.06 -22.93
N LEU A 90 -8.35 -23.74 -23.05
CA LEU A 90 -8.34 -23.08 -24.36
C LEU A 90 -7.01 -23.28 -25.10
N HIS A 91 -5.89 -23.24 -24.39
CA HIS A 91 -4.56 -23.37 -25.00
C HIS A 91 -4.22 -24.82 -25.33
N ASP A 92 -4.32 -25.73 -24.36
CA ASP A 92 -3.82 -27.09 -24.48
C ASP A 92 -4.83 -28.04 -25.13
N VAL A 93 -6.13 -27.84 -24.88
CA VAL A 93 -7.17 -28.73 -25.43
C VAL A 93 -7.69 -28.21 -26.77
N GLN A 94 -7.97 -26.90 -26.85
CA GLN A 94 -8.52 -26.30 -28.07
C GLN A 94 -7.44 -25.74 -29.02
N GLY A 95 -6.16 -25.79 -28.64
CA GLY A 95 -5.04 -25.34 -29.48
C GLY A 95 -5.05 -23.84 -29.80
N LEU A 96 -5.74 -23.01 -29.00
CA LEU A 96 -5.80 -21.58 -29.26
C LEU A 96 -4.51 -20.88 -28.86
N SER A 97 -4.05 -19.96 -29.69
CA SER A 97 -2.93 -19.09 -29.35
C SER A 97 -3.29 -18.14 -28.20
N TYR A 98 -2.30 -17.74 -27.41
CA TYR A 98 -2.50 -16.80 -26.29
C TYR A 98 -3.14 -15.47 -26.73
N ARG A 99 -2.89 -15.02 -27.96
CA ARG A 99 -3.56 -13.84 -28.52
C ARG A 99 -5.07 -14.04 -28.61
N LYS A 100 -5.53 -15.15 -29.19
CA LYS A 100 -6.96 -15.47 -29.29
C LYS A 100 -7.59 -15.69 -27.92
N ILE A 101 -6.86 -16.31 -27.00
CA ILE A 101 -7.32 -16.49 -25.62
C ILE A 101 -7.52 -15.12 -24.94
N ARG A 102 -6.59 -14.17 -25.12
CA ARG A 102 -6.71 -12.83 -24.55
C ARG A 102 -7.94 -12.09 -25.06
N GLU A 103 -8.23 -12.20 -26.35
CA GLU A 103 -9.43 -11.62 -26.96
C GLU A 103 -10.70 -12.26 -26.39
N LYS A 104 -10.74 -13.59 -26.28
CA LYS A 104 -11.90 -14.34 -25.75
C LYS A 104 -12.15 -14.08 -24.26
N LEU A 105 -11.09 -13.91 -23.49
CA LEU A 105 -11.16 -13.78 -22.02
C LEU A 105 -11.01 -12.34 -21.52
N LYS A 106 -11.01 -11.35 -22.42
CA LYS A 106 -10.76 -9.94 -22.08
C LYS A 106 -11.61 -9.44 -20.91
N GLY A 107 -12.93 -9.68 -20.93
CA GLY A 107 -13.82 -9.21 -19.87
C GLY A 107 -13.53 -9.83 -18.49
N LYS A 108 -13.14 -11.12 -18.45
CA LYS A 108 -12.76 -11.80 -17.21
C LYS A 108 -11.42 -11.27 -16.68
N LEU A 109 -10.45 -11.06 -17.57
CA LEU A 109 -9.17 -10.44 -17.22
C LEU A 109 -9.35 -9.02 -16.69
N ASP A 110 -10.23 -8.23 -17.31
CA ASP A 110 -10.57 -6.88 -16.86
C ASP A 110 -11.16 -6.92 -15.44
N GLY A 111 -12.05 -7.88 -15.15
CA GLY A 111 -12.56 -8.12 -13.80
C GLY A 111 -11.45 -8.42 -12.78
N LEU A 112 -10.53 -9.34 -13.10
CA LEU A 112 -9.40 -9.66 -12.23
C LEU A 112 -8.45 -8.46 -12.02
N ASN A 113 -8.22 -7.64 -13.05
CA ASN A 113 -7.43 -6.41 -12.93
C ASN A 113 -8.12 -5.38 -12.03
N ARG A 114 -9.44 -5.21 -12.16
CA ARG A 114 -10.21 -4.31 -11.27
C ARG A 114 -10.13 -4.72 -9.80
N MET A 115 -10.05 -6.02 -9.52
CA MET A 115 -9.83 -6.53 -8.16
C MET A 115 -8.42 -6.18 -7.63
N VAL A 116 -7.39 -6.20 -8.48
CA VAL A 116 -6.05 -5.69 -8.11
C VAL A 116 -6.11 -4.20 -7.81
N ASP A 117 -6.79 -3.42 -8.66
CA ASP A 117 -6.93 -1.96 -8.49
C ASP A 117 -7.71 -1.58 -7.22
N ALA A 118 -8.64 -2.43 -6.78
CA ALA A 118 -9.37 -2.31 -5.52
C ALA A 118 -8.58 -2.84 -4.29
N SER A 119 -7.26 -2.99 -4.41
CA SER A 119 -6.38 -3.42 -3.31
C SER A 119 -5.63 -2.27 -2.64
N LEU A 120 -5.57 -2.30 -1.32
CA LEU A 120 -4.69 -1.44 -0.52
C LEU A 120 -3.34 -2.07 -0.18
N ILE A 121 -3.12 -3.37 -0.48
CA ILE A 121 -1.95 -4.14 0.01
C ILE A 121 -0.62 -3.50 -0.37
N GLN A 122 -0.49 -3.00 -1.59
CA GLN A 122 0.72 -2.38 -2.14
C GLN A 122 0.53 -0.90 -2.46
N ASP A 123 -0.53 -0.28 -1.94
CA ASP A 123 -0.82 1.11 -2.27
C ASP A 123 0.14 2.04 -1.51
N LYS A 124 0.96 2.79 -2.26
CA LYS A 124 1.94 3.74 -1.72
C LYS A 124 1.34 4.82 -0.81
N ARG A 125 0.03 5.07 -0.90
CA ARG A 125 -0.70 6.07 -0.09
C ARG A 125 -1.11 5.50 1.28
N VAL A 126 -1.03 4.18 1.45
CA VAL A 126 -1.14 3.56 2.76
C VAL A 126 0.20 3.75 3.47
N LYS A 127 0.20 4.61 4.48
CA LYS A 127 1.38 4.90 5.31
C LYS A 127 1.18 4.27 6.69
N ASP A 128 2.29 3.82 7.29
CA ASP A 128 2.29 3.25 8.64
C ASP A 128 2.25 4.34 9.73
N ALA A 129 2.09 3.90 10.99
CA ALA A 129 2.11 4.79 12.14
C ALA A 129 3.43 5.58 12.26
N GLY A 130 4.55 4.95 11.91
CA GLY A 130 5.88 5.55 11.97
C GLY A 130 5.99 6.80 11.10
N PHE A 131 5.45 6.77 9.88
CA PHE A 131 5.38 7.94 9.01
C PHE A 131 4.71 9.15 9.71
N PHE A 132 3.58 8.90 10.38
CA PHE A 132 2.85 9.97 11.09
C PHE A 132 3.58 10.46 12.34
N TYR A 133 4.19 9.56 13.10
CA TYR A 133 4.98 9.93 14.27
C TYR A 133 6.18 10.79 13.88
N ASN A 134 6.88 10.42 12.80
CA ASN A 134 8.00 11.22 12.27
C ASN A 134 7.54 12.61 11.80
N TYR A 135 6.40 12.71 11.11
CA TYR A 135 5.86 14.02 10.71
C TYR A 135 5.53 14.90 11.92
N ARG A 136 4.79 14.38 12.89
CA ARG A 136 4.42 15.12 14.11
C ARG A 136 5.65 15.52 14.94
N ALA A 137 6.64 14.63 15.05
CA ALA A 137 7.91 14.92 15.70
C ALA A 137 8.68 16.04 14.99
N ALA A 138 8.69 16.02 13.65
CA ALA A 138 9.31 17.06 12.84
C ALA A 138 8.69 18.44 13.14
N ILE A 139 7.36 18.53 13.18
CA ILE A 139 6.66 19.77 13.55
C ILE A 139 7.03 20.20 14.97
N LYS A 140 6.99 19.28 15.95
CA LYS A 140 7.32 19.58 17.35
C LYS A 140 8.73 20.15 17.51
N LEU A 141 9.71 19.60 16.78
CA LEU A 141 11.09 20.08 16.80
C LEU A 141 11.22 21.46 16.14
N LEU A 142 10.55 21.70 15.01
CA LEU A 142 10.57 23.00 14.35
C LEU A 142 9.92 24.10 15.22
N VAL A 143 8.86 23.77 15.98
CA VAL A 143 8.29 24.66 17.01
C VAL A 143 9.30 24.90 18.13
N LYS A 144 9.87 23.83 18.72
CA LYS A 144 10.84 23.93 19.83
C LYS A 144 12.03 24.84 19.50
N PHE A 145 12.46 24.85 18.24
CA PHE A 145 13.60 25.65 17.79
C PHE A 145 13.22 27.00 17.17
N ASN A 146 11.97 27.41 17.29
CA ASN A 146 11.46 28.68 16.78
C ASN A 146 11.70 28.89 15.28
N VAL A 147 11.68 27.79 14.52
CA VAL A 147 11.87 27.82 13.06
C VAL A 147 10.56 28.21 12.38
N LEU A 148 9.43 27.76 12.91
CA LEU A 148 8.09 28.05 12.37
C LEU A 148 7.65 29.49 12.61
N ASP A 149 8.06 30.12 13.72
CA ASP A 149 7.73 31.53 14.02
C ASP A 149 8.42 32.51 13.05
N LYS A 150 9.47 32.07 12.36
CA LYS A 150 10.11 32.82 11.26
C LYS A 150 9.39 32.63 9.91
N ILE A 151 8.34 31.81 9.87
CA ILE A 151 7.52 31.51 8.70
C ILE A 151 6.07 31.88 9.08
N PRO A 152 5.65 33.15 8.89
CA PRO A 152 4.47 33.76 9.55
C PRO A 152 3.12 33.04 9.36
N GLU A 153 3.00 32.17 8.35
CA GLU A 153 1.74 31.50 7.99
C GLU A 153 1.63 30.03 8.44
N SER A 154 2.63 29.51 9.15
CA SER A 154 2.95 28.08 9.05
C SER A 154 2.41 27.15 10.13
N SER A 155 2.28 27.56 11.41
CA SER A 155 1.95 26.60 12.49
C SER A 155 0.54 25.98 12.39
N ASN A 156 -0.48 26.79 12.02
CA ASN A 156 -1.85 26.31 11.80
C ASN A 156 -2.00 25.54 10.47
N GLN A 157 -1.21 25.89 9.45
CA GLN A 157 -1.23 25.20 8.15
C GLN A 157 -0.67 23.77 8.25
N TRP A 158 0.41 23.55 9.02
CA TRP A 158 1.02 22.22 9.18
C TRP A 158 0.18 21.28 10.06
N LYS A 159 -0.45 21.81 11.12
CA LYS A 159 -1.39 21.03 11.94
C LYS A 159 -2.64 20.67 11.12
N GLY A 160 -3.18 21.63 10.37
CA GLY A 160 -4.30 21.40 9.45
C GLY A 160 -4.00 20.39 8.34
N LEU A 161 -2.74 20.24 7.93
CA LEU A 161 -2.33 19.23 6.95
C LEU A 161 -2.53 17.80 7.47
N TYR A 162 -2.21 17.53 8.74
CA TYR A 162 -2.44 16.22 9.35
C TYR A 162 -3.93 15.88 9.43
N GLU A 163 -4.76 16.84 9.84
CA GLU A 163 -6.21 16.67 9.93
C GLU A 163 -6.83 16.42 8.54
N LYS A 164 -6.43 17.19 7.53
CA LYS A 164 -6.81 16.96 6.12
C LYS A 164 -6.39 15.58 5.65
N ARG A 165 -5.15 15.15 5.97
CA ARG A 165 -4.66 13.81 5.65
C ARG A 165 -5.54 12.73 6.25
N VAL A 166 -5.88 12.83 7.53
CA VAL A 166 -6.70 11.84 8.23
C VAL A 166 -8.08 11.75 7.60
N LYS A 167 -8.69 12.90 7.27
CA LYS A 167 -9.98 12.96 6.57
C LYS A 167 -9.91 12.28 5.21
N TYR A 168 -9.01 12.72 4.33
CA TYR A 168 -8.89 12.16 2.99
C TYR A 168 -8.47 10.70 2.99
N GLY A 169 -7.62 10.29 3.94
CA GLY A 169 -7.22 8.89 4.11
C GLY A 169 -8.42 8.00 4.43
N ARG A 170 -9.30 8.44 5.33
CA ARG A 170 -10.54 7.69 5.63
C ARG A 170 -11.44 7.58 4.41
N GLU A 171 -11.74 8.70 3.78
CA GLU A 171 -12.62 8.71 2.60
C GLU A 171 -12.04 7.90 1.43
N TYR A 172 -10.72 7.86 1.31
CA TYR A 172 -10.00 7.10 0.31
C TYR A 172 -10.15 5.59 0.56
N TYR A 173 -9.98 5.14 1.79
CA TYR A 173 -10.18 3.74 2.16
C TYR A 173 -11.65 3.31 1.99
N ASP A 174 -12.60 4.18 2.35
CA ASP A 174 -14.02 3.93 2.13
C ASP A 174 -14.36 3.81 0.63
N ALA A 175 -13.72 4.62 -0.22
CA ALA A 175 -13.89 4.52 -1.67
C ALA A 175 -13.34 3.21 -2.23
N VAL A 176 -12.17 2.75 -1.76
CA VAL A 176 -11.60 1.46 -2.17
C VAL A 176 -12.46 0.28 -1.70
N GLU A 177 -13.00 0.34 -0.49
CA GLU A 177 -13.93 -0.69 0.00
C GLU A 177 -15.22 -0.73 -0.82
N LYS A 178 -15.75 0.43 -1.24
CA LYS A 178 -16.89 0.50 -2.17
C LYS A 178 -16.55 -0.11 -3.53
N MET A 179 -15.37 0.19 -4.09
CA MET A 179 -14.92 -0.45 -5.33
C MET A 179 -14.95 -1.98 -5.20
N ARG A 180 -14.42 -2.51 -4.09
CA ARG A 180 -14.38 -3.96 -3.82
C ARG A 180 -15.78 -4.57 -3.76
N ARG A 181 -16.69 -3.99 -2.97
CA ARG A 181 -18.07 -4.49 -2.85
C ARG A 181 -18.81 -4.44 -4.18
N SER A 182 -18.66 -3.36 -4.94
CA SER A 182 -19.28 -3.24 -6.26
C SER A 182 -18.80 -4.31 -7.24
N LEU A 183 -17.56 -4.78 -7.14
CA LEU A 183 -17.07 -5.91 -7.94
C LEU A 183 -17.65 -7.26 -7.46
N GLU A 184 -17.87 -7.43 -6.15
CA GLU A 184 -18.48 -8.63 -5.60
C GLU A 184 -19.98 -8.75 -5.93
N GLU A 185 -20.64 -7.61 -6.14
CA GLU A 185 -22.05 -7.49 -6.53
C GLU A 185 -22.27 -7.36 -8.05
N ASP A 186 -21.21 -7.47 -8.87
CA ASP A 186 -21.24 -7.24 -10.33
C ASP A 186 -21.83 -5.87 -10.76
N ASN A 187 -21.73 -4.85 -9.90
CA ASN A 187 -22.25 -3.51 -10.12
C ASN A 187 -21.18 -2.55 -10.67
N ILE A 188 -20.92 -2.63 -11.97
CA ILE A 188 -19.87 -1.84 -12.64
C ILE A 188 -20.06 -0.31 -12.53
N PRO A 189 -21.28 0.26 -12.69
CA PRO A 189 -21.46 1.70 -12.52
C PRO A 189 -21.06 2.21 -11.13
N ALA A 190 -21.38 1.47 -10.07
CA ALA A 190 -20.99 1.83 -8.72
C ALA A 190 -19.46 1.74 -8.51
N TYR A 191 -18.81 0.75 -9.14
CA TYR A 191 -17.35 0.65 -9.17
C TYR A 191 -16.72 1.89 -9.80
N ASP A 192 -17.20 2.34 -10.97
CA ASP A 192 -16.62 3.49 -11.67
C ASP A 192 -16.77 4.81 -10.88
N ILE A 193 -17.91 5.01 -10.22
CA ILE A 193 -18.12 6.15 -9.32
C ILE A 193 -17.13 6.11 -8.15
N ALA A 194 -16.99 4.95 -7.50
CA ALA A 194 -16.08 4.78 -6.37
C ALA A 194 -14.61 4.96 -6.79
N LYS A 195 -14.23 4.46 -7.98
CA LYS A 195 -12.91 4.63 -8.57
C LYS A 195 -12.58 6.10 -8.81
N ASN A 196 -13.48 6.86 -9.41
CA ASN A 196 -13.27 8.30 -9.64
C ASN A 196 -13.05 9.05 -8.32
N LYS A 197 -13.84 8.72 -7.28
CA LYS A 197 -13.64 9.29 -5.94
C LYS A 197 -12.28 8.92 -5.36
N ARG A 198 -11.89 7.64 -5.46
CA ARG A 198 -10.59 7.11 -5.02
C ARG A 198 -9.45 7.84 -5.72
N ASP A 199 -9.51 8.04 -7.02
CA ASP A 199 -8.42 8.64 -7.80
C ASP A 199 -8.22 10.11 -7.41
N ASN A 200 -9.29 10.91 -7.30
CA ASN A 200 -9.20 12.30 -6.84
C ASN A 200 -8.63 12.42 -5.41
N LEU A 201 -9.14 11.62 -4.47
CA LEU A 201 -8.60 11.57 -3.10
C LEU A 201 -7.14 11.09 -3.09
N GLY A 202 -6.79 10.20 -4.02
CA GLY A 202 -5.45 9.68 -4.21
C GLY A 202 -4.44 10.76 -4.57
N GLU A 203 -4.79 11.68 -5.48
CA GLU A 203 -3.96 12.82 -5.86
C GLU A 203 -3.76 13.79 -4.69
N GLN A 204 -4.82 14.04 -3.91
CA GLN A 204 -4.74 14.88 -2.70
C GLN A 204 -3.82 14.25 -1.65
N LEU A 205 -3.92 12.93 -1.45
CA LEU A 205 -3.04 12.20 -0.54
C LEU A 205 -1.58 12.19 -1.02
N ASP A 206 -1.34 12.04 -2.33
CA ASP A 206 0.00 12.11 -2.89
C ASP A 206 0.65 13.47 -2.63
N PHE A 207 -0.08 14.57 -2.86
CA PHE A 207 0.37 15.92 -2.54
C PHE A 207 0.69 16.07 -1.05
N ILE A 208 -0.25 15.70 -0.19
CA ILE A 208 -0.08 15.81 1.27
C ILE A 208 1.13 15.01 1.74
N HIS A 209 1.29 13.76 1.28
CA HIS A 209 2.40 12.92 1.69
C HIS A 209 3.74 13.50 1.20
N ALA A 210 3.83 14.05 -0.02
CA ALA A 210 5.04 14.70 -0.51
C ALA A 210 5.43 15.92 0.35
N VAL A 211 4.44 16.70 0.78
CA VAL A 211 4.64 17.83 1.69
C VAL A 211 5.13 17.34 3.06
N MET A 212 4.48 16.33 3.65
CA MET A 212 4.88 15.75 4.93
C MET A 212 6.32 15.17 4.88
N GLU A 213 6.67 14.47 3.79
CA GLU A 213 8.02 13.95 3.58
C GLU A 213 9.07 15.06 3.48
N THR A 214 8.73 16.17 2.83
CA THR A 214 9.60 17.35 2.74
C THR A 214 9.84 17.96 4.11
N VAL A 215 8.80 18.09 4.95
CA VAL A 215 8.94 18.59 6.33
C VAL A 215 9.89 17.71 7.13
N ILE A 216 9.72 16.38 7.08
CA ILE A 216 10.59 15.43 7.78
C ILE A 216 12.05 15.60 7.34
N LYS A 217 12.30 15.60 6.03
CA LYS A 217 13.66 15.75 5.46
C LYS A 217 14.29 17.09 5.84
N HIS A 218 13.51 18.17 5.79
CA HIS A 218 13.99 19.50 6.13
C HIS A 218 14.37 19.60 7.61
N THR A 219 13.55 19.08 8.51
CA THR A 219 13.85 19.08 9.95
C THR A 219 15.11 18.27 10.25
N LEU A 220 15.29 17.09 9.64
CA LEU A 220 16.51 16.30 9.80
C LEU A 220 17.76 17.09 9.38
N LYS A 221 17.73 17.71 8.19
CA LYS A 221 18.83 18.55 7.69
C LYS A 221 19.11 19.76 8.59
N PHE A 222 18.07 20.37 9.14
CA PHE A 222 18.19 21.47 10.10
C PHE A 222 18.92 21.01 11.37
N LEU A 223 18.54 19.86 11.92
CA LEU A 223 19.18 19.31 13.11
C LEU A 223 20.65 18.94 12.87
N GLU A 224 20.97 18.36 11.71
CA GLU A 224 22.35 18.08 11.28
C GLU A 224 23.21 19.35 11.26
N THR A 225 22.65 20.45 10.73
CA THR A 225 23.34 21.74 10.66
C THR A 225 23.55 22.35 12.05
N LYS A 226 22.57 22.17 12.95
CA LYS A 226 22.62 22.70 14.32
C LYS A 226 23.59 21.92 15.23
N TYR A 227 23.75 20.62 14.99
CA TYR A 227 24.62 19.74 15.78
C TYR A 227 25.72 19.08 14.93
N PRO A 228 26.69 19.86 14.40
CA PRO A 228 27.68 19.36 13.44
C PRO A 228 28.65 18.32 13.99
N LYS A 229 28.75 18.18 15.33
CA LYS A 229 29.56 17.15 16.02
C LYS A 229 28.73 16.30 17.00
N GLY A 230 27.40 16.36 16.91
CA GLY A 230 26.50 15.94 17.99
C GLY A 230 25.50 14.83 17.64
N SER A 231 24.86 14.31 18.69
CA SER A 231 23.81 13.29 18.64
C SER A 231 22.45 13.89 18.27
N TYR A 232 22.32 14.48 17.08
CA TYR A 232 21.04 15.05 16.62
C TYR A 232 19.90 14.02 16.58
N MET A 233 20.27 12.74 16.43
CA MET A 233 19.34 11.62 16.50
C MET A 233 18.70 11.47 17.88
N LYS A 234 19.35 11.88 18.97
CA LYS A 234 18.76 11.84 20.31
C LYS A 234 17.51 12.73 20.40
N ASP A 235 17.60 13.97 19.95
CA ASP A 235 16.48 14.92 19.94
C ASP A 235 15.34 14.42 19.04
N TRP A 236 15.66 13.83 17.89
CA TRP A 236 14.68 13.22 17.01
C TRP A 236 13.95 12.05 17.69
N PHE A 237 14.70 11.11 18.28
CA PHE A 237 14.13 9.94 18.96
C PHE A 237 13.28 10.32 20.19
N GLU A 238 13.71 11.34 20.95
CA GLU A 238 12.92 11.85 22.07
C GLU A 238 11.60 12.45 21.59
N ALA A 239 11.64 13.28 20.53
CA ALA A 239 10.43 13.86 19.95
C ALA A 239 9.46 12.79 19.40
N VAL A 240 9.97 11.77 18.71
CA VAL A 240 9.14 10.64 18.22
C VAL A 240 8.50 9.89 19.40
N LYS A 241 9.26 9.57 20.46
CA LYS A 241 8.72 8.89 21.65
C LYS A 241 7.66 9.70 22.37
N GLU A 242 7.82 11.03 22.45
CA GLU A 242 6.80 11.89 23.04
C GLU A 242 5.51 11.86 22.22
N VAL A 243 5.61 11.97 20.90
CA VAL A 243 4.46 11.90 19.99
C VAL A 243 3.77 10.53 20.06
N GLU A 244 4.53 9.44 20.14
CA GLU A 244 3.99 8.08 20.31
C GLU A 244 3.15 7.95 21.59
N LYS A 245 3.55 8.62 22.67
CA LYS A 245 2.80 8.63 23.94
C LYS A 245 1.52 9.46 23.87
N GLU A 246 1.47 10.46 22.99
CA GLU A 246 0.29 11.30 22.75
C GLU A 246 -0.79 10.55 21.94
N GLY A 247 -0.47 9.40 21.34
CA GLY A 247 -1.38 8.56 20.57
C GLY A 247 -1.11 8.60 19.07
#